data_AF-A0A453QG29-F1
#
_entry.id   AF-A0A453QG29-F1
#
_cell.length_a   1.000
_cell.length_b   1.000
_cell.length_c   1.000
_cell.angle_alpha   90.00
_cell.angle_beta   90.00
_cell.angle_gamma   90.00
#
_symmetry.space_group_name_H-M   'P 1'
#
loop_
_entity.id
_entity.type
_entity.pdbx_description
1 polymer ?
#
loop_
_entity_poly.entity_id
_entity_poly.type
_entity_poly.pdbx_seq_one_letter_code
_entity_poly.pdbx_strand_id
1 'polypeptide(L)'
;MSPSLLGGLTKSLAMTVLSEVGDKTFFAAAILAMRHPRKLVLAGCLSALTVMTALSASLGWAAPNLISRKWTHHITTLLFFVFGIWSLWEGFKEEGESEDLAELEAKLDADFKSNKGESKNKSK
;
A
#
# COMPACT_ATOMS: atom_id res chain seq x y z
N MET A 1 -36.24 -9.34 0.35
CA MET A 1 -35.42 -9.82 1.48
C MET A 1 -34.50 -8.68 1.86
N SER A 2 -34.87 -7.90 2.87
CA SER A 2 -34.13 -6.70 3.30
C SER A 2 -32.70 -7.08 3.66
N PRO A 3 -31.67 -6.49 3.04
CA PRO A 3 -30.31 -6.71 3.50
C PRO A 3 -30.24 -6.13 4.91
N SER A 4 -30.18 -6.99 5.93
CA SER A 4 -29.93 -6.54 7.29
C SER A 4 -28.60 -5.79 7.26
N LEU A 5 -28.61 -4.48 7.50
CA LEU A 5 -27.41 -3.64 7.49
C LEU A 5 -26.31 -4.24 8.36
N LEU A 6 -26.71 -4.84 9.48
CA LEU A 6 -25.84 -5.58 10.37
C LEU A 6 -25.16 -6.77 9.67
N GLY A 7 -25.89 -7.52 8.84
CA GLY A 7 -25.34 -8.63 8.05
C GLY A 7 -24.40 -8.15 6.93
N GLY A 8 -24.71 -7.02 6.30
CA GLY A 8 -23.82 -6.38 5.33
C GLY A 8 -22.51 -5.93 5.97
N LEU A 9 -22.61 -5.24 7.12
CA LEU A 9 -21.47 -4.75 7.88
C LEU A 9 -20.59 -5.89 8.41
N THR A 10 -21.18 -6.95 8.97
CA THR A 10 -20.42 -8.12 9.43
C THR A 10 -19.71 -8.82 8.27
N LYS A 11 -20.36 -8.98 7.11
CA LYS A 11 -19.73 -9.61 5.94
C LYS A 11 -18.60 -8.76 5.36
N SER A 12 -18.81 -7.46 5.18
CA SER A 12 -17.77 -6.57 4.66
C SER A 12 -16.59 -6.47 5.62
N LEU A 13 -16.87 -6.33 6.93
CA LEU A 13 -15.83 -6.29 7.95
C LEU A 13 -15.02 -7.58 7.98
N ALA A 14 -15.70 -8.74 7.93
CA ALA A 14 -15.02 -10.03 7.90
C ALA A 14 -14.14 -10.18 6.65
N MET A 15 -14.65 -9.81 5.46
CA MET A 15 -13.89 -9.87 4.21
C MET A 15 -12.69 -8.93 4.23
N THR A 16 -12.85 -7.69 4.72
CA THR A 16 -11.75 -6.73 4.85
C THR A 16 -10.70 -7.25 5.83
N VAL A 17 -11.08 -7.74 7.01
CA VAL A 17 -10.10 -8.30 7.96
C VAL A 17 -9.40 -9.52 7.37
N LEU A 18 -10.13 -10.46 6.75
CA LEU A 18 -9.51 -11.64 6.14
C LEU A 18 -8.56 -11.28 4.98
N SER A 19 -8.90 -10.27 4.18
CA SER A 19 -8.11 -9.85 3.02
C SER A 19 -6.89 -9.02 3.39
N GLU A 20 -6.92 -8.34 4.55
CA GLU A 20 -5.85 -7.46 5.02
C GLU A 20 -4.95 -8.13 6.08
N VAL A 21 -5.36 -9.30 6.62
CA VAL A 21 -4.54 -10.05 7.59
C VAL A 21 -3.23 -10.50 6.92
N GLY A 22 -2.13 -9.96 7.41
CA GLY A 22 -0.79 -10.26 6.90
C GLY A 22 -0.30 -9.34 5.78
N ASP A 23 -1.07 -8.33 5.38
CA ASP A 23 -0.57 -7.30 4.47
C ASP A 23 0.46 -6.38 5.16
N LYS A 24 1.31 -5.72 4.37
CA LYS A 24 2.30 -4.73 4.83
C LYS A 24 1.66 -3.67 5.72
N THR A 25 0.40 -3.30 5.45
CA THR A 25 -0.36 -2.34 6.26
C THR A 25 -0.74 -2.86 7.65
N PHE A 26 -1.11 -4.14 7.79
CA PHE A 26 -1.40 -4.79 9.07
C PHE A 26 -0.14 -4.89 9.95
N PHE A 27 1.00 -5.24 9.35
CA PHE A 27 2.29 -5.24 10.05
C PHE A 27 2.70 -3.84 10.51
N ALA A 28 2.53 -2.81 9.66
CA ALA A 28 2.79 -1.42 10.04
C ALA A 28 1.92 -0.99 11.22
N ALA A 29 0.62 -1.31 11.21
CA ALA A 29 -0.30 -1.04 12.30
C ALA A 29 0.11 -1.74 13.61
N ALA A 30 0.51 -3.01 13.53
CA ALA A 30 0.96 -3.80 14.68
C ALA A 30 2.24 -3.22 15.30
N ILE A 31 3.23 -2.85 14.48
CA ILE A 31 4.47 -2.21 14.94
C ILE A 31 4.17 -0.87 15.61
N LEU A 32 3.30 -0.06 15.01
CA LEU A 32 2.88 1.22 15.58
C LEU A 32 2.15 1.01 16.94
N ALA A 33 1.31 -0.02 17.05
CA ALA A 33 0.57 -0.37 18.25
C ALA A 33 1.46 -0.91 19.39
N MET A 34 2.62 -1.48 19.07
CA MET A 34 3.63 -1.87 20.07
C MET A 34 4.37 -0.65 20.63
N ARG A 35 4.53 0.41 19.84
CA ARG A 35 5.33 1.60 20.19
C ARG A 35 4.50 2.76 20.76
N HIS A 36 3.20 2.78 20.51
CA HIS A 36 2.26 3.81 20.95
C HIS A 36 1.06 3.24 21.73
N PRO A 37 0.29 4.07 22.46
CA PRO A 37 -0.93 3.62 23.13
C PRO A 37 -1.90 2.94 22.16
N ARG A 38 -2.17 1.65 22.42
CA ARG A 38 -2.97 0.73 21.58
C ARG A 38 -4.30 1.32 21.10
N LYS A 39 -4.97 2.09 21.95
CA LYS A 39 -6.29 2.71 21.65
C LYS A 39 -6.21 3.81 20.58
N LEU A 40 -5.15 4.63 20.62
CA LEU A 40 -4.94 5.73 19.66
C LEU A 40 -4.52 5.18 18.30
N VAL A 41 -3.66 4.16 18.28
CA VAL A 41 -3.27 3.49 17.04
C VAL A 41 -4.45 2.78 16.40
N LEU A 42 -5.26 2.08 17.18
CA LEU A 42 -6.45 1.40 16.66
C LEU A 42 -7.42 2.42 16.06
N ALA A 43 -7.70 3.53 16.74
CA ALA A 43 -8.56 4.59 16.21
C ALA A 43 -7.97 5.24 14.93
N GLY A 44 -6.65 5.46 14.89
CA GLY A 44 -5.94 5.99 13.72
C GLY A 44 -6.02 5.05 12.53
N CYS A 45 -5.65 3.78 12.70
CA CYS A 45 -5.75 2.78 11.64
C CYS A 45 -7.19 2.56 11.20
N LEU A 46 -8.15 2.44 12.13
CA LEU A 46 -9.55 2.23 11.79
C LEU A 46 -10.13 3.41 11.00
N SER A 47 -9.79 4.65 11.38
CA SER A 47 -10.21 5.84 10.62
C SER A 47 -9.56 5.90 9.24
N ALA A 48 -8.26 5.63 9.13
CA ALA A 48 -7.57 5.55 7.84
C ALA A 48 -8.16 4.47 6.92
N LEU A 49 -8.38 3.25 7.44
CA LEU A 49 -9.04 2.16 6.74
C LEU A 49 -10.45 2.55 6.27
N THR A 50 -11.22 3.22 7.13
CA THR A 50 -12.57 3.66 6.80
C THR A 50 -12.56 4.70 5.68
N VAL A 51 -11.68 5.70 5.76
CA VAL A 51 -11.54 6.75 4.73
C VAL A 51 -11.13 6.16 3.40
N MET A 52 -10.09 5.31 3.39
CA MET A 52 -9.63 4.62 2.19
C MET A 52 -10.76 3.79 1.56
N THR A 53 -11.46 3.00 2.36
CA THR A 53 -12.56 2.15 1.89
C THR A 53 -13.72 2.97 1.34
N ALA A 54 -14.10 4.07 2.01
CA ALA A 54 -15.18 4.94 1.58
C ALA A 54 -14.87 5.66 0.25
N LEU A 55 -13.63 6.14 0.09
CA LEU A 55 -13.17 6.73 -1.17
C LEU A 55 -13.18 5.69 -2.31
N SER A 56 -12.64 4.50 -2.07
CA SER A 56 -12.67 3.42 -3.07
C SER A 56 -14.08 2.97 -3.43
N ALA A 57 -14.99 2.86 -2.46
CA ALA A 57 -16.37 2.46 -2.70
C ALA A 57 -17.16 3.54 -3.47
N SER A 58 -16.97 4.81 -3.14
CA SER A 58 -17.62 5.92 -3.84
C SER A 58 -17.12 6.05 -5.28
N LEU A 59 -15.81 5.91 -5.51
CA LEU A 59 -15.23 5.84 -6.85
C LEU A 59 -15.70 4.61 -7.63
N GLY A 60 -15.75 3.43 -6.98
CA GLY A 60 -16.24 2.20 -7.58
C GLY A 60 -17.72 2.24 -7.96
N TRP A 61 -18.52 3.03 -7.24
CA TRP A 61 -19.92 3.30 -7.58
C TRP A 61 -20.05 4.36 -8.68
N ALA A 62 -19.21 5.38 -8.70
CA ALA A 62 -19.25 6.46 -9.69
C ALA A 62 -18.66 6.05 -11.07
N ALA A 63 -17.64 5.20 -11.09
CA ALA A 63 -16.92 4.81 -12.30
C ALA A 63 -17.80 4.13 -13.38
N PRO A 64 -18.73 3.21 -13.04
CA PRO A 64 -19.65 2.61 -14.02
C PRO A 64 -20.71 3.58 -14.54
N ASN A 65 -21.01 4.65 -13.80
CA ASN A 65 -22.04 5.62 -14.16
C ASN A 65 -21.53 6.67 -15.17
N LEU A 66 -20.21 6.90 -15.24
CA LEU A 66 -19.58 7.81 -16.21
C LEU A 66 -19.15 7.14 -17.52
N ILE A 67 -18.93 5.81 -17.53
CA ILE A 67 -18.28 5.12 -18.66
C ILE A 67 -19.13 3.93 -19.13
N SER A 68 -19.47 3.93 -20.42
CA SER A 68 -20.31 2.91 -21.07
C SER A 68 -19.79 1.50 -20.79
N ARG A 69 -20.68 0.62 -20.31
CA ARG A 69 -20.37 -0.73 -19.78
C ARG A 69 -19.50 -1.62 -20.69
N LYS A 70 -19.53 -1.37 -22.00
CA LYS A 70 -18.68 -2.07 -22.99
C LYS A 70 -17.21 -1.65 -22.90
N TRP A 71 -16.96 -0.35 -22.69
CA TRP A 71 -15.61 0.20 -22.56
C TRP A 71 -15.00 -0.12 -21.20
N THR A 72 -15.80 -0.06 -20.12
CA THR A 72 -15.36 -0.47 -18.77
C THR A 72 -14.81 -1.88 -18.79
N HIS A 73 -15.51 -2.82 -19.44
CA HIS A 73 -15.11 -4.22 -19.42
C HIS A 73 -13.76 -4.44 -20.10
N HIS A 74 -13.55 -3.84 -21.27
CA HIS A 74 -12.29 -3.99 -22.00
C HIS A 74 -11.13 -3.31 -21.26
N ILE A 75 -11.35 -2.10 -20.73
CA ILE A 75 -10.35 -1.36 -19.95
C ILE A 75 -9.97 -2.13 -18.68
N THR A 76 -10.95 -2.62 -17.91
CA THR A 76 -10.68 -3.38 -16.68
C THR A 76 -9.90 -4.66 -16.99
N THR A 77 -10.28 -5.42 -18.02
CA THR A 77 -9.55 -6.64 -18.42
C THR A 77 -8.12 -6.33 -18.81
N LEU A 78 -7.89 -5.29 -19.62
CA LEU A 78 -6.54 -4.91 -20.06
C LEU A 78 -5.69 -4.40 -18.88
N LEU A 79 -6.29 -3.60 -18.00
CA LEU A 79 -5.62 -3.03 -16.83
C LEU A 79 -5.26 -4.13 -15.81
N PHE A 80 -6.17 -5.07 -15.52
CA PHE A 80 -5.86 -6.24 -14.67
C PHE A 80 -4.79 -7.14 -15.29
N PHE A 81 -4.80 -7.31 -16.61
CA PHE A 81 -3.80 -8.14 -17.28
C PHE A 81 -2.40 -7.51 -17.21
N VAL A 82 -2.29 -6.22 -17.51
CA VAL A 82 -1.02 -5.48 -17.40
C VAL A 82 -0.54 -5.43 -15.96
N PHE A 83 -1.42 -5.09 -15.02
CA PHE A 83 -1.06 -4.99 -13.60
C PHE A 83 -0.70 -6.36 -13.01
N GLY A 84 -1.38 -7.43 -13.44
CA GLY A 84 -1.07 -8.80 -13.04
C GLY A 84 0.30 -9.26 -13.52
N ILE A 85 0.64 -9.00 -14.79
CA ILE A 85 1.98 -9.31 -15.33
C ILE A 85 3.05 -8.48 -14.62
N TRP A 86 2.81 -7.19 -14.43
CA TRP A 86 3.76 -6.30 -13.75
C TRP A 86 4.00 -6.73 -12.30
N SER A 87 2.94 -7.06 -11.56
CA SER A 87 3.03 -7.59 -10.19
C SER A 87 3.76 -8.93 -10.14
N LEU A 88 3.60 -9.78 -11.16
CA LEU A 88 4.29 -11.07 -11.23
C LEU A 88 5.78 -10.88 -11.54
N TRP A 89 6.13 -9.96 -12.44
CA TRP A 89 7.52 -9.57 -12.70
C TRP A 89 8.20 -8.98 -11.48
N GLU A 90 7.54 -8.07 -10.75
CA GLU A 90 8.11 -7.51 -9.52
C GLU A 90 8.34 -8.60 -8.47
N GLY A 91 7.38 -9.51 -8.28
CA GLY A 91 7.54 -10.65 -7.37
C GLY A 91 8.66 -11.62 -7.77
N PHE A 92 8.94 -11.79 -9.06
CA PHE A 92 10.10 -12.58 -9.52
C PHE A 92 11.42 -11.78 -9.46
N LYS A 93 11.37 -10.45 -9.48
CA LYS A 93 12.55 -9.57 -9.44
C LYS A 93 13.00 -9.25 -8.00
N GLU A 94 12.25 -9.65 -6.97
CA GLU A 94 12.68 -9.59 -5.55
C GLU A 94 13.95 -10.42 -5.27
N GLU A 95 14.39 -11.33 -6.14
CA GLU A 95 15.74 -11.92 -6.05
C GLU A 95 16.86 -10.94 -6.46
N GLY A 96 16.58 -9.94 -7.29
CA GLY A 96 17.54 -8.94 -7.78
C GLY A 96 17.58 -7.63 -6.99
N GLU A 97 16.61 -7.38 -6.10
CA GLU A 97 16.57 -6.15 -5.28
C GLU A 97 17.75 -6.09 -4.29
N SER A 98 18.35 -7.23 -3.97
CA SER A 98 19.57 -7.32 -3.15
C SER A 98 20.81 -6.72 -3.85
N GLU A 99 20.91 -6.82 -5.17
CA GLU A 99 22.01 -6.24 -5.95
C GLU A 99 21.81 -4.73 -6.13
N ASP A 100 20.58 -4.29 -6.39
CA ASP A 100 20.23 -2.87 -6.53
C ASP A 100 20.43 -2.10 -5.20
N LEU A 101 20.02 -2.68 -4.05
CA LEU A 101 20.22 -2.09 -2.72
C LEU A 101 21.71 -2.00 -2.34
N ALA A 102 22.49 -3.04 -2.64
CA ALA A 102 23.93 -3.06 -2.35
C ALA A 102 24.70 -2.00 -3.15
N GLU A 103 24.31 -1.75 -4.41
CA GLU A 103 24.92 -0.71 -5.23
C GLU A 103 24.54 0.70 -4.73
N LEU A 104 23.30 0.89 -4.27
CA LEU A 104 22.82 2.16 -3.71
C LEU A 104 23.47 2.49 -2.35
N GLU A 105 23.64 1.49 -1.46
CA GLU A 105 24.38 1.67 -0.21
C GLU A 105 25.85 2.05 -0.47
N ALA A 106 26.51 1.39 -1.44
CA ALA A 106 27.89 1.72 -1.80
C ALA A 106 28.03 3.16 -2.34
N LYS A 107 27.06 3.65 -3.13
CA LYS A 107 27.03 5.05 -3.61
C LYS A 107 26.77 6.03 -2.46
N LEU A 108 25.85 5.72 -1.55
CA LEU A 108 25.54 6.55 -0.38
C LEU A 108 26.72 6.67 0.58
N ASP A 109 27.46 5.58 0.83
CA ASP A 109 28.67 5.61 1.67
C ASP A 109 29.83 6.38 1.02
N ALA A 110 29.97 6.26 -0.30
CA ALA A 110 30.97 7.03 -1.06
C ALA A 110 30.67 8.54 -1.01
N ASP A 111 29.40 8.92 -1.20
CA ASP A 111 28.95 10.31 -1.11
C ASP A 111 29.03 10.87 0.32
N PHE A 112 28.76 10.04 1.34
CA PHE A 112 28.92 10.47 2.73
C PHE A 112 30.40 10.69 3.10
N LYS A 113 31.31 9.85 2.58
CA LYS A 113 32.76 10.03 2.76
C LYS A 113 33.29 11.25 2.00
N SER A 114 32.81 11.53 0.80
CA SER A 114 33.23 12.71 0.03
C SER A 114 32.79 14.01 0.71
N ASN A 115 31.54 14.06 1.19
CA ASN A 115 30.97 15.23 1.87
C ASN A 115 31.60 15.50 3.26
N LYS A 116 32.04 14.47 3.98
CA LYS A 116 32.80 14.62 5.24
C LYS A 116 34.21 15.18 5.03
N GLY A 117 34.78 14.99 3.82
CA GLY A 117 36.08 15.52 3.43
C GLY A 117 36.08 17.04 3.18
N GLU A 118 35.02 17.58 2.59
CA GLU A 118 34.92 19.02 2.31
C GLU A 118 34.75 19.87 3.58
N SER A 119 34.03 19.36 4.59
CA SER A 119 33.82 20.08 5.85
C SER A 119 35.11 20.27 6.67
N LYS A 120 36.09 19.36 6.55
CA LYS A 120 37.39 19.48 7.24
C LYS A 120 38.36 20.48 6.60
N ASN A 121 38.17 20.84 5.32
CA ASN A 121 39.07 21.75 4.62
C ASN A 121 38.65 23.23 4.71
N LYS A 122 37.42 23.51 5.21
CA LYS A 122 36.88 24.86 5.37
C LYS A 122 37.10 25.47 6.76
N SER A 123 37.79 24.76 7.66
CA SER A 123 38.10 25.21 9.03
C SER A 123 39.60 25.39 9.26
N LYS A 124 40.37 25.69 8.21
CA LYS A 124 41.78 26.05 8.30
C LYS A 124 42.01 27.47 7.83
#